data_AF-A0A1Y5SXT4-F1
#
_entry.id   AF-A0A1Y5SXT4-F1
#
_cell.length_a   1.000
_cell.length_b   1.000
_cell.length_c   1.000
_cell.angle_alpha   90.00
_cell.angle_beta   90.00
_cell.angle_gamma   90.00
#
_symmetry.space_group_name_H-M   'P 1'
#
loop_
_entity.id
_entity.type
_entity.pdbx_description
1 polymer ?
#
loop_
_entity_poly.entity_id
_entity_poly.type
_entity_poly.pdbx_seq_one_letter_code
_entity_poly.pdbx_strand_id
1 'polypeptide(L)'
;MSDKTDTATKADDTRTITLPASGKVVVLRKGKGRDMRIAARHVNPATDPIGYSMALAAALATIDGNAVLPEDLDEMDMEDVTAIMGGLPGKSLPQGMPSP
;
A
#
# COMPACT_ATOMS: atom_id res chain seq x y z
N MET A 1 8.09 27.26 33.69
CA MET A 1 7.46 25.93 33.75
C MET A 1 6.36 25.95 32.71
N SER A 2 6.67 25.74 31.42
CA SER A 2 6.98 24.45 30.78
C SER A 2 5.94 23.40 31.13
N ASP A 3 4.91 23.30 30.29
CA ASP A 3 4.68 22.05 29.55
C ASP A 3 3.90 22.37 28.26
N LYS A 4 4.62 22.37 27.14
CA LYS A 4 4.05 22.33 25.79
C LYS A 4 4.68 21.11 25.13
N THR A 5 3.95 20.00 25.08
CA THR A 5 4.13 19.05 23.98
C THR A 5 2.77 18.46 23.64
N ASP A 6 1.99 19.26 22.91
CA ASP A 6 0.85 18.80 22.13
C ASP A 6 1.43 18.01 20.94
N THR A 7 1.50 16.67 21.07
CA THR A 7 1.83 15.78 19.96
C THR A 7 0.68 15.81 18.97
N ALA A 8 0.70 16.81 18.08
CA ALA A 8 -0.12 16.87 16.89
C ALA A 8 0.33 15.75 15.93
N THR A 9 -0.18 14.53 16.16
CA THR A 9 -0.20 13.47 15.15
C THR A 9 -1.07 13.97 14.01
N LYS A 10 -0.43 14.45 12.94
CA LYS A 10 -1.11 14.70 11.67
C LYS A 10 -1.89 13.44 11.31
N ALA A 11 -3.21 13.57 11.19
CA ALA A 11 -4.05 12.56 10.57
C ALA A 11 -3.59 12.41 9.11
N ASP A 12 -2.64 11.52 8.87
CA ASP A 12 -2.39 11.00 7.52
C ASP A 12 -3.69 10.30 7.11
N ASP A 13 -4.27 10.67 5.96
CA ASP A 13 -5.45 10.00 5.40
C ASP A 13 -5.14 8.49 5.27
N THR A 14 -5.57 7.70 6.25
CA THR A 14 -5.40 6.24 6.27
C THR A 14 -6.73 5.55 6.03
N ARG A 15 -6.73 4.48 5.24
CA ARG A 15 -7.88 3.61 5.00
C ARG A 15 -7.61 2.23 5.60
N THR A 16 -8.56 1.74 6.37
CA THR A 16 -8.51 0.38 6.94
C THR A 16 -9.35 -0.56 6.12
N ILE A 17 -8.84 -1.76 5.85
CA ILE A 17 -9.50 -2.83 5.09
C ILE A 17 -9.32 -4.14 5.86
N THR A 18 -10.41 -4.89 6.06
CA THR A 18 -10.31 -6.28 6.50
C THR A 18 -10.15 -7.16 5.29
N LEU A 19 -9.11 -7.99 5.28
CA LEU A 19 -8.78 -8.88 4.19
C LEU A 19 -9.77 -10.06 4.12
N PRO A 20 -10.37 -10.34 2.96
CA PRO A 20 -11.46 -11.31 2.84
C PRO A 20 -11.07 -12.75 3.17
N ALA A 21 -9.90 -13.22 2.71
CA ALA A 21 -9.48 -14.60 2.86
C ALA A 21 -8.78 -14.83 4.21
N SER A 22 -7.86 -13.94 4.60
CA SER A 22 -7.11 -14.11 5.85
C SER A 22 -7.77 -13.51 7.09
N GLY A 23 -8.74 -12.60 6.93
CA GLY A 23 -9.36 -11.85 8.03
C GLY A 23 -8.44 -10.81 8.69
N LYS A 24 -7.19 -10.67 8.21
CA LYS A 24 -6.22 -9.72 8.75
C LYS A 24 -6.63 -8.27 8.48
N VAL A 25 -6.10 -7.34 9.27
CA VAL A 25 -6.42 -5.92 9.12
C VAL A 25 -5.28 -5.21 8.41
N VAL A 26 -5.59 -4.65 7.25
CA VAL A 26 -4.69 -3.77 6.49
C VAL A 26 -4.99 -2.32 6.80
N VAL A 27 -3.94 -1.54 7.03
CA VAL A 27 -3.99 -0.08 7.03
C VAL A 27 -3.17 0.44 5.85
N LEU A 28 -3.85 1.11 4.92
CA LEU A 28 -3.25 1.80 3.79
C LEU A 28 -3.13 3.29 4.09
N ARG A 29 -1.92 3.84 4.01
CA ARG A 29 -1.73 5.30 4.08
C ARG A 29 -1.85 5.94 2.71
N LYS A 30 -2.21 7.22 2.69
CA LYS A 30 -2.12 8.05 1.47
C LYS A 30 -0.71 8.06 0.90
N GLY A 31 -0.61 7.65 -0.36
CA GLY A 31 0.64 7.67 -1.12
C GLY A 31 1.05 9.09 -1.52
N LYS A 32 2.36 9.30 -1.63
CA LYS A 32 2.99 10.52 -2.15
C LYS A 32 3.88 10.15 -3.34
N GLY A 33 4.20 11.11 -4.21
CA GLY A 33 5.06 10.83 -5.38
C GLY A 33 6.45 10.28 -5.03
N ARG A 34 6.93 10.47 -3.79
CA ARG A 34 8.16 9.82 -3.29
C ARG A 34 8.02 8.30 -3.22
N ASP A 35 6.85 7.79 -2.88
CA ASP A 35 6.58 6.35 -2.74
C ASP A 35 6.62 5.69 -4.12
N MET A 36 6.01 6.33 -5.13
CA MET A 36 6.13 5.92 -6.54
C MET A 36 7.59 5.88 -7.01
N ARG A 37 8.38 6.91 -6.68
CA ARG A 37 9.79 6.95 -7.06
C ARG A 37 10.61 5.85 -6.37
N ILE A 38 10.29 5.54 -5.12
CA ILE A 38 10.94 4.46 -4.38
C ILE A 38 10.59 3.11 -5.01
N ALA A 39 9.32 2.84 -5.31
CA ALA A 39 8.91 1.62 -6.01
C ALA A 39 9.60 1.49 -7.38
N ALA A 40 9.65 2.56 -8.16
CA ALA A 40 10.30 2.58 -9.48
C ALA A 40 11.84 2.39 -9.45
N ARG A 41 12.48 2.55 -8.29
CA ARG A 41 13.92 2.25 -8.10
C ARG A 41 14.18 0.77 -7.89
N HIS A 42 13.18 0.02 -7.40
CA HIS A 42 13.28 -1.41 -7.16
C HIS A 42 12.76 -2.22 -8.34
N VAL A 43 11.70 -1.73 -8.99
CA VAL A 43 11.05 -2.39 -10.13
C VAL A 43 10.92 -1.41 -11.28
N ASN A 44 11.39 -1.77 -12.46
CA ASN A 44 11.21 -0.95 -13.66
C ASN A 44 9.75 -1.09 -14.15
N PRO A 45 8.92 -0.03 -14.05
CA PRO A 45 7.51 -0.13 -14.37
C PRO A 45 7.23 -0.38 -15.86
N ALA A 46 8.21 -0.12 -16.74
CA ALA A 46 8.06 -0.39 -18.18
C ALA A 46 8.18 -1.87 -18.52
N THR A 47 8.89 -2.66 -17.71
CA THR A 47 9.10 -4.09 -17.93
C THR A 47 8.27 -4.96 -17.00
N ASP A 48 8.00 -4.46 -15.79
CA ASP A 48 7.19 -5.16 -14.79
C ASP A 48 6.22 -4.18 -14.09
N PRO A 49 5.08 -3.88 -14.74
CA PRO A 49 4.09 -2.97 -14.19
C PRO A 49 3.36 -3.56 -12.97
N ILE A 50 3.25 -4.89 -12.88
CA ILE A 50 2.57 -5.57 -11.77
C ILE A 50 3.46 -5.53 -10.53
N GLY A 51 4.73 -5.94 -10.65
CA GLY A 51 5.70 -5.87 -9.55
C GLY A 51 5.90 -4.45 -9.04
N TYR A 52 5.84 -3.44 -9.93
CA TYR A 52 5.84 -2.04 -9.51
C TYR A 52 4.62 -1.70 -8.64
N SER A 53 3.41 -2.12 -9.04
CA SER A 53 2.20 -1.87 -8.26
C SER A 53 2.20 -2.62 -6.92
N MET A 54 2.70 -3.86 -6.88
CA MET A 54 2.87 -4.63 -5.64
C MET A 54 3.90 -3.99 -4.72
N ALA A 55 5.03 -3.53 -5.24
CA ALA A 55 6.02 -2.80 -4.45
C ALA A 55 5.46 -1.49 -3.87
N LEU A 56 4.61 -0.78 -4.64
CA LEU A 56 3.92 0.40 -4.14
C LEU A 56 2.87 0.04 -3.08
N ALA A 57 2.12 -1.05 -3.26
CA ALA A 57 1.16 -1.55 -2.28
C ALA A 57 1.84 -1.87 -0.95
N ALA A 58 2.92 -2.66 -0.98
CA ALA A 58 3.72 -3.01 0.19
C ALA A 58 4.25 -1.77 0.92
N ALA A 59 4.76 -0.77 0.18
CA ALA A 59 5.27 0.48 0.77
C ALA A 59 4.19 1.37 1.44
N LEU A 60 2.92 1.16 1.11
CA LEU A 60 1.78 1.92 1.64
C LEU A 60 0.95 1.14 2.66
N ALA A 61 1.14 -0.18 2.72
CA ALA A 61 0.37 -1.07 3.57
C ALA A 61 1.11 -1.43 4.86
N THR A 62 0.32 -1.62 5.91
CA THR A 62 0.71 -2.41 7.07
C THR A 62 -0.35 -3.48 7.29
N ILE A 63 0.06 -4.70 7.62
CA ILE A 63 -0.83 -5.82 7.93
C ILE A 63 -0.67 -6.12 9.42
N ASP A 64 -1.77 -6.01 10.19
CA ASP A 64 -1.80 -6.21 11.63
C ASP A 64 -0.71 -5.39 12.36
N GLY A 65 -0.42 -4.19 11.86
CA GLY A 65 0.59 -3.27 12.40
C GLY A 65 2.03 -3.52 11.93
N ASN A 66 2.27 -4.56 11.13
CA ASN A 66 3.60 -4.86 10.59
C ASN A 66 3.77 -4.27 9.18
N ALA A 67 4.99 -3.83 8.87
CA ALA A 67 5.36 -3.44 7.51
C ALA A 67 5.26 -4.65 6.57
N VAL A 68 4.88 -4.40 5.33
CA VAL A 68 4.73 -5.43 4.29
C VAL A 68 5.87 -5.32 3.31
N LEU A 69 6.47 -6.45 2.95
CA LEU A 69 7.41 -6.56 1.85
C LEU A 69 6.67 -6.98 0.57
N PRO A 70 7.18 -6.64 -0.63
CA PRO A 70 6.57 -7.09 -1.87
C PRO A 70 6.43 -8.62 -1.93
N GLU A 71 7.42 -9.35 -1.44
CA GLU A 71 7.44 -10.81 -1.42
C GLU A 71 6.38 -11.39 -0.47
N ASP A 72 5.97 -10.64 0.55
CA ASP A 72 4.87 -11.06 1.42
C ASP A 72 3.55 -11.08 0.63
N LEU A 73 3.39 -10.19 -0.37
CA LEU A 73 2.20 -10.16 -1.22
C LEU A 73 2.18 -11.32 -2.23
N ASP A 74 3.35 -11.81 -2.66
CA ASP A 74 3.45 -12.94 -3.60
C ASP A 74 2.93 -14.24 -2.99
N GLU A 75 3.06 -14.40 -1.67
CA GLU A 75 2.61 -15.57 -0.91
C GLU A 75 1.19 -15.40 -0.31
N MET A 76 0.55 -14.26 -0.55
CA MET A 76 -0.81 -13.98 -0.07
C MET A 76 -1.89 -14.55 -1.01
N ASP A 77 -3.08 -14.77 -0.46
CA ASP A 77 -4.24 -15.13 -1.27
C ASP A 77 -4.56 -14.02 -2.28
N MET A 78 -4.87 -14.41 -3.51
CA MET A 78 -5.17 -13.48 -4.61
C MET A 78 -6.33 -12.53 -4.27
N GLU A 79 -7.34 -12.99 -3.52
CA GLU A 79 -8.45 -12.14 -3.07
C GLU A 79 -7.97 -11.03 -2.13
N ASP A 80 -7.04 -11.36 -1.22
CA ASP A 80 -6.45 -10.40 -0.29
C ASP A 80 -5.56 -9.39 -1.03
N VAL A 81 -4.70 -9.87 -1.93
CA VAL A 81 -3.85 -8.99 -2.76
C VAL A 81 -4.70 -8.03 -3.59
N THR A 82 -5.80 -8.52 -4.18
CA THR A 82 -6.72 -7.70 -4.97
C THR A 82 -7.41 -6.64 -4.11
N ALA A 83 -7.81 -6.99 -2.87
CA ALA A 83 -8.40 -6.05 -1.92
C ALA A 83 -7.40 -4.93 -1.54
N ILE A 84 -6.14 -5.27 -1.30
CA ILE A 84 -5.07 -4.29 -1.03
C ILE A 84 -4.87 -3.36 -2.22
N MET A 85 -4.73 -3.93 -3.42
CA MET A 85 -4.48 -3.20 -4.67
C MET A 85 -5.64 -2.27 -5.02
N GLY A 86 -6.88 -2.71 -4.85
CA GLY A 86 -8.08 -1.88 -5.04
C GLY A 86 -8.23 -0.76 -4.00
N GLY A 87 -7.53 -0.87 -2.87
CA GLY A 87 -7.49 0.15 -1.82
C GLY A 87 -6.48 1.28 -2.09
N LEU A 88 -5.58 1.13 -3.06
CA LEU A 88 -4.52 2.11 -3.33
C LEU A 88 -5.09 3.47 -3.76
N PRO A 89 -4.54 4.59 -3.25
CA PRO A 89 -5.02 5.91 -3.61
C PRO A 89 -4.60 6.31 -5.04
N GLY A 90 -5.55 6.88 -5.79
CA GLY A 90 -5.35 7.37 -7.16
C GLY A 90 -5.47 6.28 -8.24
N LYS A 91 -5.47 6.68 -9.52
CA LYS A 91 -5.32 5.76 -10.67
C LYS A 91 -3.89 5.21 -10.72
N SER A 92 -3.46 4.53 -9.67
CA SER A 92 -2.13 3.94 -9.50
C SER A 92 -1.97 2.60 -10.24
N LEU A 93 -3.07 2.09 -10.81
CA LEU A 93 -3.03 1.00 -11.77
C LEU A 93 -2.47 1.50 -13.12
N PRO A 94 -1.56 0.75 -13.75
CA PRO A 94 -1.17 0.96 -15.14
C PRO A 94 -2.41 1.09 -16.03
N GLN A 95 -2.46 2.10 -16.90
CA GLN A 95 -3.54 2.23 -17.88
C GLN A 95 -3.55 0.99 -18.79
N GLY A 96 -4.54 0.12 -18.59
CA GLY A 96 -4.69 -1.13 -19.36
C GLY A 96 -5.21 -2.32 -18.56
N MET A 97 -5.16 -2.30 -17.21
CA MET A 97 -5.85 -3.32 -16.42
C MET A 97 -7.34 -2.99 -16.29
N PRO A 98 -8.25 -3.95 -16.56
CA PRO A 98 -9.67 -3.74 -16.29
C PRO A 98 -9.87 -3.51 -14.80
N SER A 99 -10.57 -2.43 -14.46
CA SER A 99 -11.09 -2.27 -13.11
C SER A 99 -12.10 -3.39 -12.84
N PRO A 100 -12.04 -4.09 -11.69
CA PRO A 100 -13.12 -4.96 -11.26
C PRO A 100 -14.42 -4.17 -11.02
#